data_AF-A0A8C9VYM5-F1
#
_entry.id   AF-A0A8C9VYM5-F1
#
_cell.length_a   1.000
_cell.length_b   1.000
_cell.length_c   1.000
_cell.angle_alpha   90.00
_cell.angle_beta   90.00
_cell.angle_gamma   90.00
#
_symmetry.space_group_name_H-M   'P 1'
#
loop_
_entity.id
_entity.type
_entity.pdbx_description
1 polymer ?
#
loop_
_entity_poly.entity_id
_entity_poly.type
_entity_poly.pdbx_seq_one_letter_code
_entity_poly.pdbx_strand_id
1 'polypeptide(L)'
;METPKKTATKRIRWESTATVPQFTNSPTMIVMVGLPARGKTYISKKLTRYLNWIGVPTKVFNVGQYRREAVQTYKNFEFFRPDNEEAMKIRKACALAALKDVCQYFTVEQGQVAVFDATNTTRERRDVILSFAKENSYKVFFVESICDDPDIIAENIMQVKLSSPDYKDCDKDEAVEDFLKRIECYKTTYVPLDDDMDRDLSYIKIFNVGCRYLVNRVLDHIQSRIVYYLMNIHVTPRSIYLCRHGESELNLLGRIGGDSGLSVRGCQYANALGKFIREQNIRDLKVWTSHMKRTIQTAEALGVPYEQWKALNEIDAGVCEEMTYEEIQEHYPEEFALRDQDKYRYRYPKGESYEDLVQRLEPVIMELERQENVLVICHQAVMRCLLAYFLDKSAEELPYLKCPLHTVLKLTPVAYGCKVESIFLNVEAVNTHRDKPMVAWSSTAPLYRHRRACPLASPTPTKTPCLQDLGETTDSLQNVDVTRDPEEALQTVPEHI
;
A
#
# COMPACT_ATOMS: atom_id res chain seq x y z
N MET A 1 50.93 44.36 -4.99
CA MET A 1 50.01 43.42 -5.65
C MET A 1 50.41 42.03 -5.21
N GLU A 2 49.66 41.40 -4.31
CA GLU A 2 49.70 39.95 -4.12
C GLU A 2 48.44 39.54 -3.35
N THR A 3 47.58 38.80 -4.04
CA THR A 3 46.30 38.26 -3.59
C THR A 3 46.50 37.06 -2.67
N PRO A 4 45.73 36.89 -1.58
CA PRO A 4 45.77 35.66 -0.81
C PRO A 4 44.97 34.55 -1.52
N LYS A 5 45.65 33.43 -1.79
CA LYS A 5 45.09 32.19 -2.33
C LYS A 5 44.08 31.59 -1.35
N LYS A 6 42.81 31.46 -1.76
CA LYS A 6 41.82 30.63 -1.08
C LYS A 6 42.08 29.15 -1.42
N THR A 7 42.57 28.38 -0.45
CA THR A 7 42.56 26.92 -0.48
C THR A 7 41.12 26.43 -0.39
N ALA A 8 40.61 25.85 -1.48
CA ALA A 8 39.32 25.19 -1.52
C ALA A 8 39.43 23.81 -0.87
N THR A 9 38.86 23.66 0.33
CA THR A 9 38.69 22.36 0.98
C THR A 9 37.65 21.56 0.19
N LYS A 10 38.09 20.63 -0.67
CA LYS A 10 37.21 19.61 -1.26
C LYS A 10 36.62 18.77 -0.13
N ARG A 11 35.35 19.01 0.23
CA ARG A 11 34.56 18.07 1.01
C ARG A 11 34.33 16.83 0.14
N ILE A 12 35.09 15.78 0.40
CA ILE A 12 34.81 14.43 -0.11
C ILE A 12 33.47 14.02 0.51
N ARG A 13 32.44 13.94 -0.34
CA ARG A 13 31.12 13.44 0.02
C ARG A 13 31.25 11.93 0.11
N TRP A 14 31.25 11.38 1.32
CA TRP A 14 31.10 9.93 1.51
C TRP A 14 29.66 9.58 1.17
N GLU A 15 29.42 9.16 -0.08
CA GLU A 15 28.18 8.51 -0.47
C GLU A 15 28.16 7.12 0.17
N SER A 16 27.38 6.99 1.26
CA SER A 16 26.97 5.68 1.75
C SER A 16 25.97 5.13 0.74
N THR A 17 26.47 4.31 -0.18
CA THR A 17 25.70 3.54 -1.13
C THR A 17 24.96 2.43 -0.40
N ALA A 18 23.77 2.75 0.11
CA ALA A 18 22.74 1.74 0.37
C ALA A 18 22.25 1.19 -0.97
N THR A 19 22.17 -0.13 -1.07
CA THR A 19 21.82 -0.95 -2.24
C THR A 19 20.33 -0.88 -2.60
N VAL A 20 19.75 0.32 -2.71
CA VAL A 20 18.47 0.48 -3.41
C VAL A 20 18.83 0.71 -4.87
N PRO A 21 18.46 -0.18 -5.81
CA PRO A 21 18.51 0.19 -7.21
C PRO A 21 17.64 1.44 -7.35
N GLN A 22 18.22 2.57 -7.78
CA GLN A 22 17.42 3.73 -8.13
C GLN A 22 16.57 3.37 -9.35
N PHE A 23 15.38 2.83 -9.10
CA PHE A 23 14.45 2.44 -10.15
C PHE A 23 13.81 3.66 -10.83
N THR A 24 13.91 4.84 -10.23
CA THR A 24 13.34 6.09 -10.72
C THR A 24 14.38 7.21 -10.79
N ASN A 25 14.70 7.67 -12.01
CA ASN A 25 15.58 8.84 -12.24
C ASN A 25 14.85 10.19 -12.10
N SER A 26 13.51 10.16 -12.15
CA SER A 26 12.64 11.33 -11.95
C SER A 26 11.33 10.85 -11.30
N PRO A 27 10.71 11.63 -10.41
CA PRO A 27 9.44 11.26 -9.81
C PRO A 27 8.35 11.00 -10.86
N THR A 28 7.48 10.03 -10.59
CA THR A 28 6.42 9.62 -11.51
C THR A 28 5.04 9.89 -10.92
N MET A 29 4.21 10.60 -11.67
CA MET A 29 2.79 10.76 -11.41
C MET A 29 2.00 9.70 -12.16
N ILE A 30 1.33 8.83 -11.42
CA ILE A 30 0.34 7.90 -11.97
C ILE A 30 -1.02 8.60 -11.95
N VAL A 31 -1.65 8.74 -13.11
CA VAL A 31 -2.91 9.47 -13.25
C VAL A 31 -4.02 8.49 -13.57
N MET A 32 -4.95 8.31 -12.64
CA MET A 32 -6.09 7.43 -12.85
C MET A 32 -7.10 8.07 -13.80
N VAL A 33 -7.66 7.30 -14.74
CA VAL A 33 -8.67 7.75 -15.70
C VAL A 33 -9.85 6.77 -15.70
N GLY A 34 -11.07 7.30 -15.83
CA GLY A 34 -12.27 6.51 -16.07
C GLY A 34 -13.47 6.92 -15.24
N LEU A 35 -14.62 6.35 -15.57
CA LEU A 35 -15.90 6.65 -14.92
C LEU A 35 -15.94 6.22 -13.44
N PRO A 36 -16.86 6.76 -12.62
CA PRO A 36 -17.10 6.26 -11.26
C PRO A 36 -17.44 4.74 -11.24
N ALA A 37 -17.17 4.08 -10.11
CA ALA A 37 -17.35 2.61 -9.94
C ALA A 37 -16.63 1.73 -10.98
N ARG A 38 -15.45 2.16 -11.44
CA ARG A 38 -14.55 1.39 -12.33
C ARG A 38 -13.30 0.86 -11.62
N GLY A 39 -13.33 0.68 -10.30
CA GLY A 39 -12.18 0.14 -9.56
C GLY A 39 -10.94 1.05 -9.45
N LYS A 40 -10.99 2.32 -9.88
CA LYS A 40 -9.82 3.23 -9.79
C LYS A 40 -9.19 3.29 -8.40
N THR A 41 -9.97 3.60 -7.37
CA THR A 41 -9.47 3.67 -5.98
C THR A 41 -8.93 2.34 -5.48
N TYR A 42 -9.50 1.22 -5.93
CA TYR A 42 -8.99 -0.12 -5.62
C TYR A 42 -7.60 -0.33 -6.24
N ILE A 43 -7.46 -0.04 -7.54
CA ILE A 43 -6.19 -0.11 -8.26
C ILE A 43 -5.16 0.82 -7.61
N SER A 44 -5.52 2.07 -7.32
CA SER A 44 -4.64 3.05 -6.69
C SER A 44 -4.07 2.53 -5.37
N LYS A 45 -4.93 2.02 -4.47
CA LYS A 45 -4.47 1.52 -3.16
C LYS A 45 -3.64 0.25 -3.29
N LYS A 46 -4.08 -0.73 -4.10
CA LYS A 46 -3.30 -1.97 -4.32
C LYS A 46 -1.94 -1.68 -4.94
N LEU A 47 -1.88 -0.76 -5.90
CA LEU A 47 -0.64 -0.38 -6.56
C LEU A 47 0.30 0.35 -5.60
N THR A 48 -0.22 1.31 -4.84
CA THR A 48 0.56 2.00 -3.80
C THR A 48 1.10 1.06 -2.75
N ARG A 49 0.28 0.10 -2.27
CA ARG A 49 0.71 -0.92 -1.31
C ARG A 49 1.84 -1.77 -1.85
N TYR A 50 1.71 -2.25 -3.09
CA TYR A 50 2.77 -3.01 -3.76
C TYR A 50 4.06 -2.21 -3.92
N LEU A 51 3.97 -0.98 -4.44
CA LEU A 51 5.14 -0.13 -4.66
C LEU A 51 5.86 0.19 -3.34
N ASN A 52 5.12 0.51 -2.27
CA ASN A 52 5.71 0.72 -0.96
C ASN A 52 6.37 -0.55 -0.41
N TRP A 53 5.72 -1.71 -0.58
CA TRP A 53 6.25 -2.99 -0.10
C TRP A 53 7.58 -3.35 -0.77
N ILE A 54 7.73 -3.13 -2.08
CA ILE A 54 9.02 -3.34 -2.78
C ILE A 54 10.07 -2.23 -2.53
N GLY A 55 9.74 -1.22 -1.70
CA GLY A 55 10.66 -0.15 -1.31
C GLY A 55 10.60 1.12 -2.17
N VAL A 56 9.57 1.34 -2.98
CA VAL A 56 9.34 2.57 -3.76
C VAL A 56 8.34 3.47 -3.04
N PRO A 57 8.79 4.59 -2.41
CA PRO A 57 7.91 5.48 -1.67
C PRO A 57 6.79 6.04 -2.55
N THR A 58 5.56 5.62 -2.22
CA THR A 58 4.37 5.91 -3.01
C THR A 58 3.21 6.40 -2.14
N LYS A 59 2.48 7.42 -2.61
CA LYS A 59 1.31 7.99 -1.91
C LYS A 59 0.13 8.20 -2.85
N VAL A 60 -1.09 7.93 -2.38
CA VAL A 60 -2.34 8.19 -3.11
C VAL A 60 -2.88 9.57 -2.75
N PHE A 61 -3.27 10.33 -3.76
CA PHE A 61 -3.95 11.62 -3.65
C PHE A 61 -5.36 11.47 -4.21
N ASN A 62 -6.34 11.17 -3.35
CA ASN A 62 -7.72 10.95 -3.75
C ASN A 62 -8.50 12.28 -3.77
N VAL A 63 -8.74 12.83 -4.96
CA VAL A 63 -9.44 14.12 -5.11
C VAL A 63 -10.86 14.09 -4.53
N GLY A 64 -11.47 12.90 -4.44
CA GLY A 64 -12.74 12.72 -3.74
C GLY A 64 -12.69 13.05 -2.25
N GLN A 65 -11.55 12.85 -1.58
CA GLN A 65 -11.33 13.23 -0.19
C GLN A 65 -11.22 14.75 -0.03
N TYR A 66 -10.38 15.41 -0.84
CA TYR A 66 -10.28 16.88 -0.88
C TYR A 66 -11.64 17.54 -1.10
N ARG A 67 -12.47 16.96 -1.99
CA ARG A 67 -13.83 17.45 -2.23
C ARG A 67 -14.75 17.29 -1.01
N ARG A 68 -14.65 16.21 -0.26
CA ARG A 68 -15.46 16.01 0.97
C ARG A 68 -15.02 16.93 2.10
N GLU A 69 -13.74 17.24 2.19
CA GLU A 69 -13.22 18.19 3.17
C GLU A 69 -13.64 19.63 2.83
N ALA A 70 -13.67 19.99 1.55
CA ALA A 70 -14.14 21.28 1.08
C ALA A 70 -15.68 21.43 1.13
N VAL A 71 -16.42 20.36 0.87
CA VAL A 71 -17.89 20.34 0.83
C VAL A 71 -18.39 19.41 1.92
N GLN A 72 -18.66 19.97 3.10
CA GLN A 72 -18.97 19.23 4.33
C GLN A 72 -20.20 18.33 4.24
N THR A 73 -21.13 18.60 3.32
CA THR A 73 -22.35 17.80 3.12
C THR A 73 -22.55 17.48 1.64
N TYR A 74 -22.54 16.18 1.29
CA TYR A 74 -22.98 15.72 -0.02
C TYR A 74 -24.51 15.68 -0.04
N LYS A 75 -25.13 16.30 -1.05
CA LYS A 75 -26.59 16.27 -1.22
C LYS A 75 -27.01 15.18 -2.22
N ASN A 76 -26.58 15.32 -3.47
CA ASN A 76 -27.02 14.45 -4.57
C ASN A 76 -26.08 14.58 -5.79
N PHE A 77 -26.40 13.85 -6.85
CA PHE A 77 -25.68 13.83 -8.12
C PHE A 77 -25.62 15.18 -8.84
N GLU A 78 -26.47 16.17 -8.51
CA GLU A 78 -26.54 17.46 -9.19
C GLU A 78 -25.23 18.26 -9.04
N PHE A 79 -24.51 18.03 -7.95
CA PHE A 79 -23.15 18.56 -7.75
C PHE A 79 -22.18 18.12 -8.85
N PHE A 80 -22.42 16.98 -9.50
CA PHE A 80 -21.54 16.45 -10.54
C PHE A 80 -21.92 16.82 -11.95
N ARG A 81 -23.06 17.49 -12.16
CA ARG A 81 -23.50 17.88 -13.49
C ARG A 81 -22.46 18.79 -14.18
N PRO A 82 -22.33 18.70 -15.52
CA PRO A 82 -21.36 19.52 -16.25
C PRO A 82 -21.77 20.99 -16.36
N ASP A 83 -23.06 21.30 -16.26
CA ASP A 83 -23.63 22.66 -16.29
C ASP A 83 -23.59 23.37 -14.93
N ASN A 84 -23.22 22.67 -13.86
CA ASN A 84 -23.05 23.27 -12.54
C ASN A 84 -21.69 23.98 -12.42
N GLU A 85 -21.64 25.26 -12.80
CA GLU A 85 -20.41 26.06 -12.81
C GLU A 85 -19.75 26.18 -11.43
N GLU A 86 -20.54 26.35 -10.37
CA GLU A 86 -20.04 26.48 -9.00
C GLU A 86 -19.36 25.19 -8.55
N ALA A 87 -20.02 24.04 -8.73
CA ALA A 87 -19.45 22.75 -8.39
C ALA A 87 -18.24 22.39 -9.28
N MET A 88 -18.22 22.83 -10.55
CA MET A 88 -17.05 22.70 -11.42
C MET A 88 -15.86 23.50 -10.90
N LYS A 89 -16.06 24.75 -10.44
CA LYS A 89 -15.03 25.58 -9.81
C LYS A 89 -14.47 24.91 -8.54
N ILE A 90 -15.34 24.40 -7.67
CA ILE A 90 -14.94 23.69 -6.44
C ILE A 90 -14.14 22.43 -6.78
N ARG A 91 -14.61 21.59 -7.71
CA ARG A 91 -13.91 20.37 -8.14
C ARG A 91 -12.56 20.68 -8.79
N LYS A 92 -12.43 21.80 -9.52
CA LYS A 92 -11.16 22.26 -10.09
C LYS A 92 -10.20 22.71 -8.98
N ALA A 93 -10.66 23.48 -8.01
CA ALA A 93 -9.87 23.90 -6.86
C ALA A 93 -9.35 22.71 -6.04
N CYS A 94 -10.20 21.70 -5.79
CA CYS A 94 -9.80 20.48 -5.09
C CYS A 94 -8.69 19.72 -5.83
N ALA A 95 -8.77 19.65 -7.16
CA ALA A 95 -7.74 19.01 -7.97
C ALA A 95 -6.41 19.78 -7.93
N LEU A 96 -6.45 21.11 -7.96
CA LEU A 96 -5.26 21.96 -7.83
C LEU A 96 -4.62 21.84 -6.45
N ALA A 97 -5.41 21.79 -5.38
CA ALA A 97 -4.92 21.53 -4.03
C ALA A 97 -4.21 20.18 -3.93
N ALA A 98 -4.81 19.12 -4.48
CA ALA A 98 -4.18 17.80 -4.53
C ALA A 98 -2.87 17.80 -5.35
N LEU A 99 -2.79 18.55 -6.47
CA LEU A 99 -1.54 18.69 -7.24
C LEU A 99 -0.45 19.45 -6.45
N LYS A 100 -0.82 20.48 -5.66
CA LYS A 100 0.11 21.17 -4.76
C LYS A 100 0.70 20.20 -3.74
N ASP A 101 -0.11 19.34 -3.16
CA ASP A 101 0.35 18.32 -2.20
C ASP A 101 1.23 17.25 -2.87
N VAL A 102 0.99 16.92 -4.15
CA VAL A 102 1.89 16.06 -4.93
C VAL A 102 3.28 16.71 -5.06
N CYS A 103 3.34 18.02 -5.37
CA CYS A 103 4.61 18.74 -5.42
C CYS A 103 5.33 18.71 -4.07
N GLN A 104 4.62 18.98 -2.97
CA GLN A 104 5.17 18.90 -1.63
C GLN A 104 5.70 17.50 -1.30
N TYR A 105 4.97 16.45 -1.68
CA TYR A 105 5.38 15.07 -1.45
C TYR A 105 6.70 14.72 -2.17
N PHE A 106 6.86 15.13 -3.43
CA PHE A 106 8.09 14.88 -4.16
C PHE A 106 9.27 15.74 -3.69
N THR A 107 9.04 17.00 -3.34
CA THR A 107 10.10 17.95 -3.01
C THR A 107 10.54 17.91 -1.55
N VAL A 108 9.61 17.70 -0.62
CA VAL A 108 9.85 17.77 0.84
C VAL A 108 9.88 16.37 1.47
N GLU A 109 8.89 15.53 1.15
CA GLU A 109 8.76 14.18 1.75
C GLU A 109 9.65 13.12 1.06
N GLN A 110 10.36 13.49 -0.02
CA GLN A 110 11.21 12.60 -0.82
C GLN A 110 10.46 11.40 -1.42
N GLY A 111 9.19 11.60 -1.78
CA GLY A 111 8.40 10.62 -2.51
C GLY A 111 8.97 10.31 -3.91
N GLN A 112 8.72 9.11 -4.42
CA GLN A 112 9.13 8.71 -5.77
C GLN A 112 7.94 8.57 -6.74
N VAL A 113 6.79 8.09 -6.24
CA VAL A 113 5.58 7.91 -7.05
C VAL A 113 4.36 8.53 -6.37
N ALA A 114 3.58 9.31 -7.12
CA ALA A 114 2.31 9.86 -6.65
C ALA A 114 1.16 9.30 -7.49
N VAL A 115 0.17 8.69 -6.85
CA VAL A 115 -1.03 8.18 -7.52
C VAL A 115 -2.15 9.21 -7.39
N PHE A 116 -2.46 9.90 -8.47
CA PHE A 116 -3.52 10.91 -8.54
C PHE A 116 -4.85 10.24 -8.88
N ASP A 117 -5.64 9.91 -7.85
CA ASP A 117 -6.92 9.20 -7.95
C ASP A 117 -8.09 10.18 -8.12
N ALA A 118 -8.48 10.37 -9.38
CA ALA A 118 -9.66 11.12 -9.80
C ALA A 118 -10.26 10.50 -11.07
N THR A 119 -11.37 11.06 -11.57
CA THR A 119 -11.99 10.58 -12.82
C THR A 119 -11.16 10.94 -14.05
N ASN A 120 -10.63 12.17 -14.12
CA ASN A 120 -9.79 12.69 -15.21
C ASN A 120 -10.33 12.34 -16.62
N THR A 121 -11.66 12.40 -16.75
CA THR A 121 -12.42 11.91 -17.91
C THR A 121 -12.38 12.87 -19.10
N THR A 122 -11.93 14.11 -18.95
CA THR A 122 -11.85 15.11 -20.04
C THR A 122 -10.40 15.34 -20.48
N ARG A 123 -10.19 15.66 -21.76
CA ARG A 123 -8.84 16.02 -22.28
C ARG A 123 -8.29 17.26 -21.60
N GLU A 124 -9.10 18.31 -21.46
CA GLU A 124 -8.71 19.56 -20.77
C GLU A 124 -8.14 19.29 -19.37
N ARG A 125 -8.76 18.39 -18.59
CA ARG A 125 -8.25 18.04 -17.26
C ARG A 125 -6.90 17.33 -17.34
N ARG A 126 -6.72 16.43 -18.31
CA ARG A 126 -5.44 15.72 -18.51
C ARG A 126 -4.35 16.68 -18.98
N ASP A 127 -4.67 17.66 -19.82
CA ASP A 127 -3.72 18.68 -20.29
C ASP A 127 -3.22 19.57 -19.14
N VAL A 128 -4.09 19.94 -18.20
CA VAL A 128 -3.69 20.65 -16.97
C VAL A 128 -2.69 19.82 -16.16
N ILE A 129 -2.95 18.52 -15.98
CA ILE A 129 -2.07 17.62 -15.23
C ILE A 129 -0.72 17.44 -15.96
N LEU A 130 -0.74 17.28 -17.29
CA LEU A 130 0.46 17.17 -18.12
C LEU A 130 1.30 18.45 -18.06
N SER A 131 0.66 19.62 -18.11
CA SER A 131 1.34 20.91 -18.03
C SER A 131 2.01 21.08 -16.67
N PHE A 132 1.28 20.79 -15.57
CA PHE A 132 1.83 20.78 -14.21
C PHE A 132 3.02 19.82 -14.07
N ALA A 133 2.91 18.59 -14.60
CA ALA A 133 3.98 17.61 -14.54
C ALA A 133 5.22 18.08 -15.33
N LYS A 134 5.01 18.68 -16.52
CA LYS A 134 6.09 19.22 -17.36
C LYS A 134 6.83 20.36 -16.66
N GLU A 135 6.11 21.31 -16.05
CA GLU A 135 6.69 22.42 -15.30
C GLU A 135 7.58 21.96 -14.14
N ASN A 136 7.19 20.87 -13.49
CA ASN A 136 7.93 20.31 -12.34
C ASN A 136 8.87 19.15 -12.72
N SER A 137 9.04 18.86 -14.02
CA SER A 137 9.87 17.74 -14.52
C SER A 137 9.50 16.36 -13.98
N TYR A 138 8.21 16.11 -13.79
CA TYR A 138 7.67 14.80 -13.40
C TYR A 138 7.32 13.97 -14.64
N LYS A 139 7.54 12.66 -14.55
CA LYS A 139 7.02 11.71 -15.53
C LYS A 139 5.53 11.48 -15.28
N VAL A 140 4.77 11.20 -16.34
CA VAL A 140 3.33 10.87 -16.24
C VAL A 140 3.07 9.50 -16.83
N PHE A 141 2.29 8.69 -16.11
CA PHE A 141 1.80 7.39 -16.58
C PHE A 141 0.31 7.27 -16.29
N PHE A 142 -0.52 7.17 -17.33
CA PHE A 142 -1.96 7.07 -17.13
C PHE A 142 -2.41 5.61 -16.93
N VAL A 143 -3.35 5.40 -16.03
CA VAL A 143 -4.02 4.12 -15.81
C VAL A 143 -5.52 4.33 -16.00
N GLU A 144 -6.02 3.94 -17.16
CA GLU A 144 -7.43 4.05 -17.51
C GLU A 144 -8.15 2.73 -17.23
N SER A 145 -9.20 2.78 -16.42
CA SER A 145 -10.06 1.62 -16.14
C SER A 145 -11.39 1.75 -16.85
N ILE A 146 -11.64 0.83 -17.78
CA ILE A 146 -12.82 0.77 -18.65
C ILE A 146 -13.59 -0.50 -18.31
N CYS A 147 -14.86 -0.36 -17.95
CA CYS A 147 -15.73 -1.50 -17.69
C CYS A 147 -17.12 -1.19 -18.22
N ASP A 148 -17.62 -2.04 -19.10
CA ASP A 148 -18.94 -1.91 -19.70
C ASP A 148 -19.90 -3.00 -19.21
N ASP A 149 -19.38 -3.97 -18.46
CA ASP A 149 -20.15 -5.04 -17.83
C ASP A 149 -21.03 -4.51 -16.67
N PRO A 150 -22.38 -4.60 -16.79
CA PRO A 150 -23.30 -4.07 -15.79
C PRO A 150 -23.22 -4.80 -14.43
N ASP A 151 -22.92 -6.10 -14.41
CA ASP A 151 -22.88 -6.90 -13.19
C ASP A 151 -21.68 -6.48 -12.32
N ILE A 152 -20.52 -6.31 -12.96
CA ILE A 152 -19.31 -5.79 -12.31
C ILE A 152 -19.53 -4.38 -11.76
N ILE A 153 -20.26 -3.53 -12.50
CA ILE A 153 -20.55 -2.16 -12.07
C ILE A 153 -21.45 -2.17 -10.84
N ALA A 154 -22.52 -2.98 -10.86
CA ALA A 154 -23.43 -3.14 -9.74
C ALA A 154 -22.69 -3.64 -8.50
N GLU A 155 -21.86 -4.67 -8.63
CA GLU A 155 -21.06 -5.20 -7.52
C GLU A 155 -20.11 -4.14 -6.93
N ASN A 156 -19.42 -3.38 -7.80
CA ASN A 156 -18.54 -2.30 -7.36
C ASN A 156 -19.27 -1.17 -6.60
N ILE A 157 -20.50 -0.86 -7.01
CA ILE A 157 -21.34 0.13 -6.29
C ILE A 157 -21.69 -0.42 -4.91
N MET A 158 -22.19 -1.66 -4.86
CA MET A 158 -22.62 -2.32 -3.63
C MET A 158 -21.50 -2.47 -2.60
N GLN A 159 -20.33 -2.95 -3.03
CA GLN A 159 -19.21 -3.25 -2.11
C GLN A 159 -18.49 -2.00 -1.59
N VAL A 160 -18.36 -0.96 -2.41
CA VAL A 160 -17.36 0.11 -2.18
C VAL A 160 -18.00 1.49 -2.00
N LYS A 161 -19.15 1.72 -2.63
CA LYS A 161 -19.77 3.05 -2.70
C LYS A 161 -20.90 3.23 -1.72
N LEU A 162 -21.62 2.17 -1.37
CA LEU A 162 -22.60 2.22 -0.28
C LEU A 162 -21.96 2.40 1.10
N SER A 163 -20.70 1.97 1.29
CA SER A 163 -19.94 2.25 2.51
C SER A 163 -19.20 3.60 2.46
N SER A 164 -19.43 4.43 1.44
CA SER A 164 -18.78 5.73 1.29
C SER A 164 -19.36 6.74 2.28
N PRO A 165 -18.54 7.66 2.84
CA PRO A 165 -19.05 8.78 3.62
C PRO A 165 -20.05 9.66 2.86
N ASP A 166 -20.01 9.64 1.51
CA ASP A 166 -20.97 10.36 0.66
C ASP A 166 -22.43 9.88 0.88
N TYR A 167 -22.66 8.63 1.35
CA TYR A 167 -24.00 8.02 1.45
C TYR A 167 -24.33 7.50 2.86
N LYS A 168 -23.67 8.04 3.89
CA LYS A 168 -23.76 7.52 5.27
C LYS A 168 -25.20 7.51 5.82
N ASP A 169 -26.00 8.51 5.46
CA ASP A 169 -27.35 8.73 5.98
C ASP A 169 -28.44 8.48 4.90
N CYS A 170 -28.09 7.80 3.80
CA CYS A 170 -29.02 7.50 2.70
C CYS A 170 -29.43 6.02 2.73
N ASP A 171 -30.65 5.73 2.27
CA ASP A 171 -31.05 4.36 2.00
C ASP A 171 -30.20 3.74 0.88
N LYS A 172 -30.01 2.42 0.89
CA LYS A 172 -29.17 1.73 -0.08
C LYS A 172 -29.70 1.88 -1.50
N ASP A 173 -31.01 1.76 -1.70
CA ASP A 173 -31.61 1.81 -3.03
C ASP A 173 -31.54 3.25 -3.58
N GLU A 174 -31.80 4.25 -2.74
CA GLU A 174 -31.63 5.67 -3.08
C GLU A 174 -30.18 6.01 -3.42
N ALA A 175 -29.22 5.48 -2.65
CA ALA A 175 -27.80 5.68 -2.89
C ALA A 175 -27.34 5.05 -4.22
N VAL A 176 -27.86 3.86 -4.58
CA VAL A 176 -27.60 3.24 -5.89
C VAL A 176 -28.16 4.13 -7.01
N GLU A 177 -29.41 4.60 -6.89
CA GLU A 177 -30.05 5.45 -7.90
C GLU A 177 -29.28 6.77 -8.11
N ASP A 178 -28.93 7.47 -7.02
CA ASP A 178 -28.12 8.69 -7.07
C ASP A 178 -26.76 8.43 -7.73
N PHE A 179 -26.11 7.31 -7.37
CA PHE A 179 -24.79 7.00 -7.91
C PHE A 179 -24.84 6.65 -9.41
N LEU A 180 -25.90 6.00 -9.88
CA LEU A 180 -26.12 5.76 -11.32
C LEU A 180 -26.31 7.08 -12.07
N LYS A 181 -27.13 8.00 -11.56
CA LYS A 181 -27.29 9.35 -12.16
C LYS A 181 -25.97 10.12 -12.17
N ARG A 182 -25.18 10.00 -11.11
CA ARG A 182 -23.82 10.56 -11.05
C ARG A 182 -22.91 9.99 -12.14
N ILE A 183 -22.98 8.69 -12.44
CA ILE A 183 -22.21 8.09 -13.56
C ILE A 183 -22.65 8.73 -14.89
N GLU A 184 -23.95 8.89 -15.12
CA GLU A 184 -24.48 9.52 -16.34
C GLU A 184 -23.96 10.95 -16.51
N CYS A 185 -23.83 11.74 -15.43
CA CYS A 185 -23.21 13.07 -15.49
C CYS A 185 -21.77 13.06 -16.03
N TYR A 186 -20.98 12.01 -15.74
CA TYR A 186 -19.62 11.91 -16.27
C TYR A 186 -19.59 11.34 -17.69
N LYS A 187 -20.54 10.47 -18.07
CA LYS A 187 -20.60 9.90 -19.41
C LYS A 187 -20.76 10.96 -20.49
N THR A 188 -21.55 12.02 -20.24
CA THR A 188 -21.78 13.10 -21.22
C THR A 188 -20.52 13.84 -21.65
N THR A 189 -19.48 13.86 -20.82
CA THR A 189 -18.23 14.57 -21.06
C THR A 189 -17.00 13.65 -21.13
N TYR A 190 -17.21 12.33 -21.02
CA TYR A 190 -16.11 11.37 -20.99
C TYR A 190 -15.49 11.21 -22.38
N VAL A 191 -14.22 11.58 -22.47
CA VAL A 191 -13.36 11.32 -23.62
C VAL A 191 -12.27 10.34 -23.16
N PRO A 192 -12.37 9.04 -23.52
CA PRO A 192 -11.35 8.07 -23.16
C PRO A 192 -9.99 8.45 -23.74
N LEU A 193 -8.91 7.83 -23.24
CA LEU A 193 -7.64 7.93 -23.95
C LEU A 193 -7.81 7.33 -25.35
N ASP A 194 -7.22 7.96 -26.35
CA ASP A 194 -7.38 7.62 -27.76
C ASP A 194 -6.03 7.15 -28.34
N ASP A 195 -6.05 6.07 -29.12
CA ASP A 195 -4.81 5.42 -29.57
C ASP A 195 -4.02 6.29 -30.56
N ASP A 196 -4.72 7.12 -31.34
CA ASP A 196 -4.12 7.99 -32.35
C ASP A 196 -3.77 9.37 -31.77
N MET A 197 -4.72 9.99 -31.06
CA MET A 197 -4.55 11.35 -30.53
C MET A 197 -3.64 11.38 -29.30
N ASP A 198 -3.66 10.35 -28.46
CA ASP A 198 -2.83 10.25 -27.25
C ASP A 198 -1.60 9.33 -27.46
N ARG A 199 -1.22 9.06 -28.72
CA ARG A 199 -0.12 8.15 -29.10
C ARG A 199 1.22 8.47 -28.43
N ASP A 200 1.45 9.73 -28.08
CA ASP A 200 2.69 10.22 -27.47
C ASP A 200 2.70 10.11 -25.94
N LEU A 201 1.57 9.74 -25.33
CA LEU A 201 1.43 9.56 -23.88
C LEU A 201 1.77 8.13 -23.45
N SER A 202 2.30 7.98 -22.24
CA SER A 202 2.52 6.68 -21.62
C SER A 202 1.30 6.26 -20.82
N TYR A 203 0.69 5.13 -21.17
CA TYR A 203 -0.54 4.68 -20.50
C TYR A 203 -0.79 3.18 -20.57
N ILE A 204 -1.67 2.71 -19.69
CA ILE A 204 -2.31 1.40 -19.75
C ILE A 204 -3.84 1.58 -19.67
N LYS A 205 -4.57 0.93 -20.57
CA LYS A 205 -6.02 0.74 -20.50
C LYS A 205 -6.32 -0.66 -20.01
N ILE A 206 -7.15 -0.76 -18.98
CA ILE A 206 -7.59 -2.02 -18.39
C ILE A 206 -9.08 -2.17 -18.71
N PHE A 207 -9.42 -3.19 -19.50
CA PHE A 207 -10.79 -3.47 -19.93
C PHE A 207 -11.41 -4.59 -19.11
N ASN A 208 -12.64 -4.37 -18.64
CA ASN A 208 -13.48 -5.33 -17.91
C ASN A 208 -12.70 -6.05 -16.81
N VAL A 209 -12.09 -5.28 -15.92
CA VAL A 209 -11.35 -5.80 -14.74
C VAL A 209 -10.24 -6.79 -15.08
N GLY A 210 -9.53 -6.52 -16.18
CA GLY A 210 -8.33 -7.25 -16.55
C GLY A 210 -8.52 -8.34 -17.60
N CYS A 211 -9.70 -8.44 -18.22
CA CYS A 211 -9.90 -9.32 -19.37
C CYS A 211 -9.02 -8.97 -20.57
N ARG A 212 -8.71 -7.67 -20.75
CA ARG A 212 -7.84 -7.18 -21.83
C ARG A 212 -7.09 -5.95 -21.38
N TYR A 213 -5.88 -5.78 -21.90
CA TYR A 213 -5.03 -4.64 -21.66
C TYR A 213 -4.58 -4.02 -22.98
N LEU A 214 -4.41 -2.70 -23.00
CA LEU A 214 -3.70 -1.98 -24.05
C LEU A 214 -2.65 -1.11 -23.38
N VAL A 215 -1.39 -1.25 -23.77
CA VAL A 215 -0.26 -0.54 -23.17
C VAL A 215 0.42 0.29 -24.25
N ASN A 216 0.64 1.58 -23.99
CA ASN A 216 1.30 2.50 -24.89
C ASN A 216 2.53 3.14 -24.25
N ARG A 217 3.64 3.18 -25.00
CA ARG A 217 4.91 3.87 -24.67
C ARG A 217 5.38 3.75 -23.22
N VAL A 218 5.72 2.55 -22.77
CA VAL A 218 6.40 2.34 -21.47
C VAL A 218 7.82 2.92 -21.53
N LEU A 219 8.12 3.90 -20.68
CA LEU A 219 9.37 4.68 -20.74
C LEU A 219 10.49 4.14 -19.87
N ASP A 220 10.17 3.46 -18.78
CA ASP A 220 11.16 3.04 -17.79
C ASP A 220 10.75 1.78 -17.01
N HIS A 221 11.67 1.36 -16.13
CA HIS A 221 11.50 0.16 -15.32
C HIS A 221 10.29 0.27 -14.38
N ILE A 222 10.05 1.43 -13.74
CA ILE A 222 8.92 1.57 -12.81
C ILE A 222 7.58 1.43 -13.55
N GLN A 223 7.44 2.03 -14.74
CA GLN A 223 6.24 1.86 -15.57
C GLN A 223 6.06 0.40 -16.03
N SER A 224 7.14 -0.28 -16.42
CA SER A 224 7.09 -1.71 -16.77
C SER A 224 6.62 -2.57 -15.60
N ARG A 225 7.13 -2.32 -14.39
CA ARG A 225 6.73 -3.00 -13.15
C ARG A 225 5.27 -2.72 -12.78
N ILE A 226 4.80 -1.48 -12.98
CA ILE A 226 3.39 -1.11 -12.79
C ILE A 226 2.50 -1.91 -13.76
N VAL A 227 2.84 -1.94 -15.05
CA VAL A 227 2.10 -2.72 -16.06
C VAL A 227 2.05 -4.19 -15.67
N TYR A 228 3.21 -4.78 -15.34
CA TYR A 228 3.30 -6.17 -14.91
C TYR A 228 2.41 -6.48 -13.70
N TYR A 229 2.42 -5.62 -12.68
CA TYR A 229 1.56 -5.78 -11.51
C TYR A 229 0.07 -5.69 -11.87
N LEU A 230 -0.34 -4.68 -12.65
CA LEU A 230 -1.73 -4.46 -13.04
C LEU A 230 -2.29 -5.60 -13.91
N MET A 231 -1.43 -6.32 -14.63
CA MET A 231 -1.80 -7.49 -15.42
C MET A 231 -1.99 -8.77 -14.59
N ASN A 232 -1.52 -8.79 -13.33
CA ASN A 232 -1.60 -9.97 -12.45
C ASN A 232 -2.60 -9.83 -11.30
N ILE A 233 -3.16 -8.64 -11.06
CA ILE A 233 -4.21 -8.45 -10.06
C ILE A 233 -5.59 -8.78 -10.61
N HIS A 234 -6.45 -9.33 -9.76
CA HIS A 234 -7.88 -9.47 -10.03
C HIS A 234 -8.72 -9.05 -8.82
N VAL A 235 -10.01 -8.79 -9.04
CA VAL A 235 -10.96 -8.35 -8.01
C VAL A 235 -11.82 -9.49 -7.46
N THR A 236 -11.76 -10.69 -8.05
CA THR A 236 -12.64 -11.79 -7.63
C THR A 236 -12.42 -12.12 -6.15
N PRO A 237 -13.49 -12.27 -5.36
CA PRO A 237 -13.38 -12.63 -3.96
C PRO A 237 -12.64 -13.95 -3.78
N ARG A 238 -11.67 -14.00 -2.87
CA ARG A 238 -10.83 -15.16 -2.63
C ARG A 238 -10.31 -15.22 -1.21
N SER A 239 -9.82 -16.38 -0.78
CA SER A 239 -9.21 -16.57 0.53
C SER A 239 -7.76 -17.04 0.41
N ILE A 240 -6.86 -16.34 1.10
CA ILE A 240 -5.45 -16.75 1.23
C ILE A 240 -5.23 -17.22 2.66
N TYR A 241 -4.70 -18.41 2.84
CA TYR A 241 -4.39 -18.99 4.14
C TYR A 241 -2.88 -18.94 4.34
N LEU A 242 -2.42 -18.29 5.40
CA LEU A 242 -1.01 -18.26 5.75
C LEU A 242 -0.80 -19.00 7.07
N CYS A 243 0.14 -19.92 7.10
CA CYS A 243 0.60 -20.53 8.34
C CYS A 243 2.09 -20.85 8.26
N ARG A 244 2.68 -21.09 9.43
CA ARG A 244 4.03 -21.64 9.51
C ARG A 244 3.96 -23.16 9.39
N HIS A 245 5.11 -23.78 9.12
CA HIS A 245 5.31 -25.18 9.43
C HIS A 245 4.88 -25.52 10.87
N GLY A 246 4.56 -26.80 11.15
CA GLY A 246 4.44 -27.28 12.52
C GLY A 246 5.75 -27.09 13.30
N GLU A 247 5.67 -27.03 14.63
CA GLU A 247 6.84 -26.91 15.51
C GLU A 247 7.96 -27.89 15.09
N SER A 248 9.18 -27.39 14.94
CA SER A 248 10.35 -28.20 14.56
C SER A 248 11.26 -28.50 15.77
N GLU A 249 12.18 -29.45 15.60
CA GLU A 249 13.19 -29.77 16.63
C GLU A 249 14.05 -28.54 16.99
N LEU A 250 14.47 -27.74 16.00
CA LEU A 250 15.22 -26.51 16.29
C LEU A 250 14.37 -25.46 17.02
N ASN A 251 13.05 -25.44 16.84
CA ASN A 251 12.20 -24.55 17.63
C ASN A 251 12.23 -24.91 19.11
N LEU A 252 12.15 -26.20 19.44
CA LEU A 252 12.25 -26.68 20.83
C LEU A 252 13.58 -26.29 21.49
N LEU A 253 14.66 -26.29 20.70
CA LEU A 253 16.01 -25.91 21.15
C LEU A 253 16.25 -24.39 21.13
N GLY A 254 15.31 -23.57 20.67
CA GLY A 254 15.49 -22.12 20.53
C GLY A 254 16.50 -21.71 19.45
N ARG A 255 16.84 -22.60 18.53
CA ARG A 255 17.81 -22.37 17.44
C ARG A 255 17.14 -21.79 16.20
N ILE A 256 17.78 -20.84 15.55
CA ILE A 256 17.29 -20.20 14.31
C ILE A 256 17.81 -20.93 13.05
N GLY A 257 17.12 -20.79 11.92
CA GLY A 257 17.56 -21.37 10.65
C GLY A 257 17.48 -22.89 10.58
N GLY A 258 18.45 -23.50 9.91
CA GLY A 258 18.64 -24.94 9.71
C GLY A 258 17.52 -25.61 8.90
N ASP A 259 17.62 -26.94 8.76
CA ASP A 259 16.63 -27.76 8.04
C ASP A 259 16.11 -28.97 8.86
N SER A 260 15.88 -28.74 10.16
CA SER A 260 15.28 -29.75 11.03
C SER A 260 13.86 -30.14 10.60
N GLY A 261 13.48 -31.38 10.94
CA GLY A 261 12.11 -31.89 10.78
C GLY A 261 11.16 -31.43 11.87
N LEU A 262 9.90 -31.83 11.74
CA LEU A 262 8.85 -31.58 12.72
C LEU A 262 9.11 -32.31 14.05
N SER A 263 8.74 -31.67 15.15
CA SER A 263 8.58 -32.29 16.46
C SER A 263 7.32 -33.17 16.50
N VAL A 264 7.13 -33.92 17.58
CA VAL A 264 5.89 -34.67 17.82
C VAL A 264 4.66 -33.75 17.78
N ARG A 265 4.74 -32.55 18.39
CA ARG A 265 3.66 -31.55 18.34
C ARG A 265 3.52 -30.94 16.95
N GLY A 266 4.62 -30.75 16.22
CA GLY A 266 4.58 -30.33 14.82
C GLY A 266 3.80 -31.31 13.92
N CYS A 267 4.00 -32.62 14.12
CA CYS A 267 3.24 -33.67 13.42
C CYS A 267 1.75 -33.65 13.81
N GLN A 268 1.43 -33.42 15.09
CA GLN A 268 0.04 -33.26 15.54
C GLN A 268 -0.63 -32.05 14.87
N TYR A 269 0.07 -30.92 14.79
CA TYR A 269 -0.40 -29.73 14.09
C TYR A 269 -0.63 -30.00 12.59
N ALA A 270 0.30 -30.68 11.92
CA ALA A 270 0.15 -31.01 10.50
C ALA A 270 -1.13 -31.82 10.23
N ASN A 271 -1.44 -32.80 11.08
CA ASN A 271 -2.68 -33.56 11.02
C ASN A 271 -3.92 -32.68 11.30
N ALA A 272 -3.84 -31.79 12.30
CA ALA A 272 -4.92 -30.85 12.62
C ALA A 272 -5.18 -29.85 11.48
N LEU A 273 -4.12 -29.37 10.81
CA LEU A 273 -4.19 -28.52 9.63
C LEU A 273 -4.85 -29.26 8.47
N GLY A 274 -4.46 -30.51 8.21
CA GLY A 274 -5.11 -31.35 7.21
C GLY A 274 -6.61 -31.53 7.46
N LYS A 275 -7.00 -31.76 8.72
CA LYS A 275 -8.42 -31.83 9.12
C LYS A 275 -9.14 -30.49 8.88
N PHE A 276 -8.57 -29.39 9.38
CA PHE A 276 -9.13 -28.05 9.22
C PHE A 276 -9.36 -27.70 7.75
N ILE A 277 -8.37 -27.90 6.88
CA ILE A 277 -8.47 -27.57 5.45
C ILE A 277 -9.57 -28.39 4.75
N ARG A 278 -9.71 -29.68 5.07
CA ARG A 278 -10.80 -30.51 4.55
C ARG A 278 -12.17 -30.01 5.00
N GLU A 279 -12.31 -29.59 6.26
CA GLU A 279 -13.55 -29.04 6.80
C GLU A 279 -13.96 -27.70 6.17
N GLN A 280 -12.99 -26.90 5.69
CA GLN A 280 -13.29 -25.66 4.97
C GLN A 280 -13.92 -25.90 3.59
N ASN A 281 -13.82 -27.11 3.02
CA ASN A 281 -14.38 -27.50 1.72
C ASN A 281 -14.07 -26.49 0.59
N ILE A 282 -12.80 -26.06 0.51
CA ILE A 282 -12.33 -25.02 -0.41
C ILE A 282 -12.13 -25.66 -1.79
N ARG A 283 -12.80 -25.10 -2.81
CA ARG A 283 -12.61 -25.52 -4.21
C ARG A 283 -11.26 -25.02 -4.73
N ASP A 284 -10.58 -25.89 -5.49
CA ASP A 284 -9.34 -25.59 -6.21
C ASP A 284 -8.24 -24.97 -5.35
N LEU A 285 -8.14 -25.40 -4.08
CA LEU A 285 -7.10 -24.93 -3.17
C LEU A 285 -5.71 -25.34 -3.65
N LYS A 286 -4.85 -24.36 -3.89
CA LYS A 286 -3.43 -24.59 -4.10
C LYS A 286 -2.67 -24.58 -2.78
N VAL A 287 -1.70 -25.47 -2.63
CA VAL A 287 -0.84 -25.54 -1.43
C VAL A 287 0.59 -25.26 -1.83
N TRP A 288 1.23 -24.29 -1.19
CA TRP A 288 2.62 -23.92 -1.43
C TRP A 288 3.46 -24.12 -0.18
N THR A 289 4.66 -24.64 -0.37
CA THR A 289 5.66 -24.83 0.69
C THR A 289 6.97 -24.17 0.32
N SER A 290 7.85 -24.03 1.31
CA SER A 290 9.28 -23.83 1.02
C SER A 290 9.94 -25.15 0.57
N HIS A 291 11.25 -25.12 0.33
CA HIS A 291 12.06 -26.33 0.10
C HIS A 291 12.56 -26.96 1.42
N MET A 292 12.27 -26.35 2.56
CA MET A 292 12.71 -26.85 3.87
C MET A 292 11.80 -27.96 4.39
N LYS A 293 12.43 -29.00 4.97
CA LYS A 293 11.83 -30.27 5.40
C LYS A 293 10.57 -30.07 6.25
N ARG A 294 10.62 -29.19 7.24
CA ARG A 294 9.49 -28.88 8.15
C ARG A 294 8.23 -28.39 7.42
N THR A 295 8.35 -27.59 6.36
CA THR A 295 7.18 -27.14 5.58
C THR A 295 6.62 -28.26 4.72
N ILE A 296 7.51 -29.08 4.13
CA ILE A 296 7.16 -30.22 3.28
C ILE A 296 6.42 -31.27 4.11
N GLN A 297 6.97 -31.68 5.26
CA GLN A 297 6.34 -32.64 6.17
C GLN A 297 4.97 -32.14 6.68
N THR A 298 4.82 -30.83 6.87
CA THR A 298 3.52 -30.25 7.24
C THR A 298 2.51 -30.42 6.11
N ALA A 299 2.91 -30.17 4.85
CA ALA A 299 2.05 -30.31 3.67
C ALA A 299 1.71 -31.77 3.34
N GLU A 300 2.66 -32.69 3.53
CA GLU A 300 2.45 -34.14 3.30
C GLU A 300 1.27 -34.68 4.11
N ALA A 301 1.05 -34.18 5.34
CA ALA A 301 -0.07 -34.58 6.19
C ALA A 301 -1.46 -34.13 5.68
N LEU A 302 -1.52 -33.17 4.75
CA LEU A 302 -2.79 -32.74 4.15
C LEU A 302 -3.31 -33.79 3.16
N GLY A 303 -2.43 -34.58 2.55
CA GLY A 303 -2.79 -35.58 1.52
C GLY A 303 -3.24 -34.97 0.19
N VAL A 304 -2.78 -33.76 -0.14
CA VAL A 304 -3.09 -33.05 -1.40
C VAL A 304 -1.82 -32.65 -2.13
N PRO A 305 -1.86 -32.42 -3.46
CA PRO A 305 -0.71 -31.89 -4.19
C PRO A 305 -0.26 -30.53 -3.64
N TYR A 306 1.05 -30.31 -3.60
CA TYR A 306 1.65 -29.05 -3.20
C TYR A 306 2.84 -28.68 -4.10
N GLU A 307 3.12 -27.39 -4.20
CA GLU A 307 4.23 -26.84 -4.98
C GLU A 307 5.30 -26.29 -4.05
N GLN A 308 6.57 -26.60 -4.32
CA GLN A 308 7.68 -26.16 -3.49
C GLN A 308 8.38 -24.95 -4.11
N TRP A 309 8.41 -23.84 -3.38
CA TRP A 309 9.01 -22.59 -3.82
C TRP A 309 10.26 -22.30 -3.01
N LYS A 310 11.43 -22.26 -3.65
CA LYS A 310 12.69 -21.89 -2.98
C LYS A 310 12.63 -20.48 -2.41
N ALA A 311 11.88 -19.58 -3.06
CA ALA A 311 11.62 -18.23 -2.60
C ALA A 311 10.86 -18.17 -1.25
N LEU A 312 10.21 -19.26 -0.82
CA LEU A 312 9.55 -19.37 0.47
C LEU A 312 10.46 -19.93 1.59
N ASN A 313 11.74 -20.21 1.33
CA ASN A 313 12.69 -20.60 2.39
C ASN A 313 12.80 -19.50 3.46
N GLU A 314 13.05 -19.91 4.71
CA GLU A 314 13.26 -18.95 5.80
C GLU A 314 14.40 -17.98 5.49
N ILE A 315 14.40 -16.83 6.17
CA ILE A 315 15.53 -15.89 6.11
C ILE A 315 16.85 -16.60 6.43
N ASP A 316 17.84 -16.41 5.57
CA ASP A 316 19.19 -16.96 5.76
C ASP A 316 19.94 -16.17 6.84
N ALA A 317 20.24 -16.81 7.97
CA ALA A 317 21.00 -16.22 9.07
C ALA A 317 22.52 -16.28 8.87
N GLY A 318 22.99 -16.80 7.73
CA GLY A 318 24.41 -16.85 7.35
C GLY A 318 25.26 -17.57 8.39
N VAL A 319 26.25 -16.87 8.94
CA VAL A 319 27.14 -17.42 9.98
C VAL A 319 26.41 -17.73 11.31
N CYS A 320 25.19 -17.23 11.49
CA CYS A 320 24.37 -17.44 12.69
C CYS A 320 23.32 -18.55 12.53
N GLU A 321 23.35 -19.30 11.42
CA GLU A 321 22.51 -20.48 11.23
C GLU A 321 22.70 -21.51 12.37
N GLU A 322 21.60 -22.15 12.77
CA GLU A 322 21.54 -23.16 13.83
C GLU A 322 21.95 -22.68 15.23
N MET A 323 22.17 -21.38 15.47
CA MET A 323 22.47 -20.82 16.79
C MET A 323 21.22 -20.40 17.57
N THR A 324 21.30 -20.37 18.91
CA THR A 324 20.30 -19.67 19.73
C THR A 324 20.57 -18.16 19.75
N TYR A 325 19.60 -17.35 20.18
CA TYR A 325 19.82 -15.91 20.31
C TYR A 325 20.86 -15.57 21.38
N GLU A 326 20.95 -16.39 22.44
CA GLU A 326 21.96 -16.26 23.50
C GLU A 326 23.36 -16.54 22.97
N GLU A 327 23.53 -17.61 22.18
CA GLU A 327 24.80 -17.93 21.51
C GLU A 327 25.22 -16.79 20.56
N ILE A 328 24.29 -16.22 19.78
CA ILE A 328 24.57 -15.07 18.91
C ILE A 328 24.99 -13.85 19.73
N GLN A 329 24.33 -13.58 20.86
CA GLN A 329 24.67 -12.45 21.72
C GLN A 329 26.07 -12.61 22.35
N GLU A 330 26.47 -13.83 22.70
CA GLU A 330 27.80 -14.14 23.26
C GLU A 330 28.90 -14.08 22.20
N HIS A 331 28.70 -14.72 21.05
CA HIS A 331 29.72 -14.84 20.00
C HIS A 331 29.79 -13.61 19.08
N TYR A 332 28.68 -12.92 18.87
CA TYR A 332 28.56 -11.76 17.96
C TYR A 332 27.78 -10.60 18.61
N PRO A 333 28.25 -10.02 19.72
CA PRO A 333 27.51 -9.00 20.48
C PRO A 333 27.21 -7.73 19.68
N GLU A 334 28.15 -7.31 18.81
CA GLU A 334 27.96 -6.14 17.94
C GLU A 334 26.85 -6.37 16.91
N GLU A 335 26.88 -7.52 16.23
CA GLU A 335 25.86 -7.92 15.25
C GLU A 335 24.47 -8.04 15.88
N PHE A 336 24.38 -8.62 17.09
CA PHE A 336 23.15 -8.70 17.86
C PHE A 336 22.57 -7.31 18.15
N ALA A 337 23.40 -6.36 18.58
CA ALA A 337 22.99 -5.00 18.86
C ALA A 337 22.59 -4.22 17.60
N LEU A 338 23.32 -4.38 16.49
CA LEU A 338 23.01 -3.77 15.20
C LEU A 338 21.65 -4.25 14.67
N ARG A 339 21.38 -5.55 14.80
CA ARG A 339 20.10 -6.14 14.42
C ARG A 339 18.92 -5.60 15.23
N ASP A 340 19.12 -5.34 16.52
CA ASP A 340 18.06 -4.77 17.36
C ASP A 340 17.77 -3.29 17.05
N GLN A 341 18.78 -2.56 16.57
CA GLN A 341 18.65 -1.15 16.18
C GLN A 341 17.87 -0.97 14.86
N ASP A 342 18.22 -1.72 13.81
CA ASP A 342 17.52 -1.70 12.51
C ASP A 342 17.29 -3.11 11.99
N LYS A 343 16.33 -3.81 12.59
CA LYS A 343 16.00 -5.21 12.26
C LYS A 343 15.55 -5.42 10.81
N TYR A 344 15.04 -4.37 10.14
CA TYR A 344 14.58 -4.49 8.76
C TYR A 344 15.76 -4.51 7.79
N ARG A 345 16.71 -3.56 7.95
CA ARG A 345 17.86 -3.42 7.03
C ARG A 345 19.07 -4.23 7.42
N TYR A 346 19.19 -4.61 8.69
CA TYR A 346 20.29 -5.46 9.14
C TYR A 346 20.34 -6.75 8.31
N ARG A 347 21.50 -6.99 7.70
CA ARG A 347 21.80 -8.20 6.94
C ARG A 347 22.75 -9.05 7.76
N TYR A 348 22.38 -10.31 8.01
CA TYR A 348 23.30 -11.24 8.65
C TYR A 348 24.61 -11.40 7.83
N PRO A 349 25.78 -11.57 8.48
CA PRO A 349 27.01 -11.83 7.74
C PRO A 349 26.88 -13.11 6.91
N LYS A 350 27.06 -12.98 5.59
CA LYS A 350 26.82 -14.04 4.59
C LYS A 350 25.38 -14.58 4.55
N GLY A 351 24.41 -13.82 5.05
CA GLY A 351 22.99 -14.14 5.02
C GLY A 351 22.16 -13.01 4.41
N GLU A 352 20.91 -12.92 4.85
CA GLU A 352 19.89 -11.99 4.34
C GLU A 352 19.45 -10.96 5.39
N SER A 353 18.88 -9.85 4.90
CA SER A 353 18.02 -8.94 5.67
C SER A 353 16.54 -9.19 5.38
N TYR A 354 15.63 -8.54 6.12
CA TYR A 354 14.21 -8.54 5.74
C TYR A 354 13.99 -7.81 4.41
N GLU A 355 14.83 -6.82 4.09
CA GLU A 355 14.80 -6.13 2.79
C GLU A 355 15.17 -7.07 1.63
N ASP A 356 16.18 -7.93 1.79
CA ASP A 356 16.50 -8.98 0.80
C ASP A 356 15.34 -9.97 0.64
N LEU A 357 14.73 -10.35 1.77
CA LEU A 357 13.61 -11.27 1.80
C LEU A 357 12.38 -10.72 1.06
N VAL A 358 12.09 -9.43 1.19
CA VAL A 358 11.03 -8.74 0.43
C VAL A 358 11.29 -8.86 -1.08
N GLN A 359 12.51 -8.56 -1.54
CA GLN A 359 12.86 -8.69 -2.95
C GLN A 359 12.73 -10.13 -3.44
N ARG A 360 13.17 -11.10 -2.64
CA ARG A 360 13.05 -12.54 -2.94
C ARG A 360 11.59 -13.02 -3.01
N LEU A 361 10.70 -12.44 -2.22
CA LEU A 361 9.29 -12.82 -2.15
C LEU A 361 8.41 -12.13 -3.18
N GLU A 362 8.93 -11.17 -3.95
CA GLU A 362 8.15 -10.48 -4.97
C GLU A 362 7.44 -11.43 -5.95
N PRO A 363 8.09 -12.46 -6.54
CA PRO A 363 7.41 -13.39 -7.43
C PRO A 363 6.28 -14.17 -6.74
N VAL A 364 6.42 -14.46 -5.44
CA VAL A 364 5.37 -15.12 -4.65
C VAL A 364 4.16 -14.20 -4.49
N ILE A 365 4.38 -12.90 -4.20
CA ILE A 365 3.30 -11.92 -4.11
C ILE A 365 2.57 -11.78 -5.45
N MET A 366 3.30 -11.75 -6.57
CA MET A 366 2.68 -11.67 -7.91
C MET A 366 1.78 -12.87 -8.17
N GLU A 367 2.25 -14.07 -7.85
CA GLU A 367 1.44 -15.27 -8.03
C GLU A 367 0.26 -15.33 -7.05
N LEU A 368 0.42 -14.89 -5.79
CA LEU A 368 -0.70 -14.74 -4.85
C LEU A 368 -1.73 -13.70 -5.30
N GLU A 369 -1.31 -12.69 -6.07
CA GLU A 369 -2.22 -11.71 -6.64
C GLU A 369 -3.04 -12.27 -7.81
N ARG A 370 -2.48 -13.25 -8.52
CA ARG A 370 -3.05 -13.94 -9.68
C ARG A 370 -3.95 -15.14 -9.33
N GLN A 371 -3.65 -15.82 -8.22
CA GLN A 371 -4.38 -17.01 -7.78
C GLN A 371 -5.62 -16.65 -6.97
N GLU A 372 -6.58 -17.58 -6.95
CA GLU A 372 -7.75 -17.51 -6.09
C GLU A 372 -7.44 -18.04 -4.67
N ASN A 373 -7.74 -19.32 -4.41
CA ASN A 373 -7.58 -19.91 -3.08
C ASN A 373 -6.20 -20.55 -2.93
N VAL A 374 -5.39 -20.03 -2.01
CA VAL A 374 -4.02 -20.53 -1.77
C VAL A 374 -3.77 -20.70 -0.28
N LEU A 375 -3.19 -21.84 0.11
CA LEU A 375 -2.57 -22.07 1.40
C LEU A 375 -1.05 -22.00 1.25
N VAL A 376 -0.41 -21.11 2.01
CA VAL A 376 1.05 -21.00 2.06
C VAL A 376 1.54 -21.48 3.42
N ILE A 377 2.33 -22.56 3.41
CA ILE A 377 3.00 -23.13 4.58
C ILE A 377 4.47 -22.70 4.53
N CYS A 378 4.82 -21.73 5.37
CA CYS A 378 6.13 -21.07 5.32
C CYS A 378 6.76 -20.94 6.71
N HIS A 379 7.50 -19.84 6.96
CA HIS A 379 8.32 -19.64 8.14
C HIS A 379 8.06 -18.28 8.78
N GLN A 380 8.71 -17.99 9.90
CA GLN A 380 8.37 -16.80 10.69
C GLN A 380 8.72 -15.51 9.96
N ALA A 381 9.92 -15.35 9.40
CA ALA A 381 10.30 -14.11 8.72
C ALA A 381 9.56 -13.97 7.38
N VAL A 382 9.41 -15.07 6.64
CA VAL A 382 8.65 -15.13 5.38
C VAL A 382 7.20 -14.71 5.58
N MET A 383 6.51 -15.31 6.56
CA MET A 383 5.10 -15.01 6.85
C MET A 383 4.91 -13.54 7.26
N ARG A 384 5.86 -12.95 7.99
CA ARG A 384 5.85 -11.51 8.31
C ARG A 384 5.89 -10.65 7.05
N CYS A 385 6.77 -10.94 6.10
CA CYS A 385 6.85 -10.20 4.84
C CYS A 385 5.55 -10.30 4.03
N LEU A 386 4.99 -11.50 3.91
CA LEU A 386 3.72 -11.72 3.21
C LEU A 386 2.57 -10.97 3.89
N LEU A 387 2.48 -11.04 5.22
CA LEU A 387 1.45 -10.30 5.98
C LEU A 387 1.62 -8.80 5.85
N ALA A 388 2.85 -8.29 5.89
CA ALA A 388 3.09 -6.86 5.73
C ALA A 388 2.59 -6.35 4.39
N TYR A 389 2.72 -7.14 3.32
CA TYR A 389 2.11 -6.82 2.03
C TYR A 389 0.59 -6.74 2.12
N PHE A 390 -0.10 -7.77 2.60
CA PHE A 390 -1.57 -7.80 2.60
C PHE A 390 -2.19 -6.78 3.57
N LEU A 391 -1.50 -6.50 4.68
CA LEU A 391 -1.97 -5.62 5.75
C LEU A 391 -1.42 -4.19 5.68
N ASP A 392 -0.68 -3.87 4.61
CA ASP A 392 -0.08 -2.54 4.39
C ASP A 392 0.74 -2.06 5.59
N LYS A 393 1.66 -2.93 6.05
CA LYS A 393 2.52 -2.65 7.21
C LYS A 393 3.85 -2.08 6.79
N SER A 394 4.32 -1.12 7.58
CA SER A 394 5.58 -0.43 7.36
C SER A 394 6.78 -1.38 7.46
N ALA A 395 7.90 -0.98 6.85
CA ALA A 395 9.19 -1.66 7.01
C ALA A 395 9.64 -1.73 8.49
N GLU A 396 9.21 -0.77 9.32
CA GLU A 396 9.53 -0.74 10.75
C GLU A 396 8.72 -1.76 11.56
N GLU A 397 7.44 -1.96 11.22
CA GLU A 397 6.55 -2.92 11.88
C GLU A 397 6.77 -4.36 11.40
N LEU A 398 7.12 -4.54 10.12
CA LEU A 398 7.19 -5.83 9.44
C LEU A 398 8.00 -6.88 10.21
N PRO A 399 9.24 -6.64 10.69
CA PRO A 399 10.05 -7.62 11.41
C PRO A 399 9.49 -8.04 12.79
N TYR A 400 8.42 -7.39 13.23
CA TYR A 400 7.78 -7.57 14.54
C TYR A 400 6.32 -8.00 14.44
N LEU A 401 5.79 -8.28 13.25
CA LEU A 401 4.46 -8.87 13.12
C LEU A 401 4.41 -10.24 13.83
N LYS A 402 3.30 -10.51 14.54
CA LYS A 402 3.11 -11.76 15.29
C LYS A 402 2.60 -12.85 14.36
N CYS A 403 3.40 -13.89 14.20
CA CYS A 403 3.11 -15.08 13.39
C CYS A 403 3.36 -16.33 14.25
N PRO A 404 2.47 -16.62 15.23
CA PRO A 404 2.67 -17.73 16.14
C PRO A 404 2.67 -19.08 15.41
N LEU A 405 3.35 -20.07 15.98
CA LEU A 405 3.22 -21.46 15.54
C LEU A 405 1.76 -21.92 15.71
N HIS A 406 1.40 -22.93 14.92
CA HIS A 406 0.13 -23.66 15.02
C HIS A 406 -1.15 -22.83 14.86
N THR A 407 -1.03 -21.65 14.26
CA THR A 407 -2.13 -20.73 13.97
C THR A 407 -2.21 -20.48 12.47
N VAL A 408 -3.41 -20.62 11.91
CA VAL A 408 -3.71 -20.26 10.52
C VAL A 408 -4.27 -18.84 10.48
N LEU A 409 -3.71 -18.00 9.62
CA LEU A 409 -4.26 -16.68 9.32
C LEU A 409 -5.01 -16.76 7.99
N LYS A 410 -6.33 -16.63 8.05
CA LYS A 410 -7.18 -16.50 6.86
C LYS A 410 -7.29 -15.04 6.47
N LEU A 411 -6.80 -14.72 5.29
CA LEU A 411 -6.80 -13.42 4.66
C LEU A 411 -7.93 -13.37 3.63
N THR A 412 -8.82 -12.39 3.75
CA THR A 412 -9.86 -12.09 2.75
C THR A 412 -9.62 -10.67 2.22
N PRO A 413 -9.02 -10.52 1.03
CA PRO A 413 -8.84 -9.22 0.41
C PRO A 413 -10.19 -8.52 0.22
N VAL A 414 -10.26 -7.25 0.62
CA VAL A 414 -11.44 -6.39 0.45
C VAL A 414 -11.03 -5.09 -0.24
N ALA A 415 -11.99 -4.31 -0.71
CA ALA A 415 -11.73 -3.16 -1.58
C ALA A 415 -10.69 -2.14 -1.04
N TYR A 416 -10.56 -2.04 0.27
CA TYR A 416 -9.65 -1.08 0.93
C TYR A 416 -8.59 -1.73 1.82
N GLY A 417 -8.39 -3.05 1.75
CA GLY A 417 -7.43 -3.74 2.61
C GLY A 417 -7.60 -5.25 2.61
N CYS A 418 -7.42 -5.86 3.77
CA CYS A 418 -7.57 -7.30 3.94
C CYS A 418 -8.13 -7.60 5.32
N LYS A 419 -9.21 -8.39 5.39
CA LYS A 419 -9.70 -8.95 6.64
C LYS A 419 -8.76 -10.09 7.07
N VAL A 420 -8.47 -10.19 8.36
CA VAL A 420 -7.64 -11.25 8.95
C VAL A 420 -8.44 -11.98 10.01
N GLU A 421 -8.50 -13.30 9.89
CA GLU A 421 -9.06 -14.18 10.90
C GLU A 421 -7.96 -15.13 11.39
N SER A 422 -7.73 -15.16 12.70
CA SER A 422 -6.70 -15.98 13.34
C SER A 422 -7.34 -17.23 13.94
N ILE A 423 -6.88 -18.41 13.49
CA ILE A 423 -7.48 -19.70 13.82
C ILE A 423 -6.40 -20.59 14.44
N PHE A 424 -6.42 -20.74 15.75
CA PHE A 424 -5.51 -21.63 16.49
C PHE A 424 -6.03 -23.08 16.44
N LEU A 425 -5.20 -24.03 16.03
CA LEU A 425 -5.63 -25.42 15.80
C LEU A 425 -5.51 -26.33 17.03
N ASN A 426 -5.48 -25.74 18.24
CA ASN A 426 -5.49 -26.46 19.51
C ASN A 426 -4.34 -27.47 19.69
N VAL A 427 -3.15 -27.13 19.18
CA VAL A 427 -1.91 -27.88 19.42
C VAL A 427 -0.89 -26.89 19.98
N GLU A 428 -0.38 -27.14 21.18
CA GLU A 428 0.60 -26.27 21.82
C GLU A 428 1.92 -26.20 21.02
N ALA A 429 2.62 -25.09 21.15
CA ALA A 429 3.94 -24.87 20.58
C ALA A 429 4.75 -23.89 21.44
N VAL A 430 6.07 -23.96 21.34
CA VAL A 430 6.95 -22.93 21.89
C VAL A 430 6.71 -21.56 21.24
N ASN A 431 6.97 -20.50 22.00
CA ASN A 431 6.93 -19.14 21.45
C ASN A 431 8.29 -18.76 20.87
N THR A 432 8.32 -18.46 19.57
CA THR A 432 9.52 -18.00 18.84
C THR A 432 9.53 -16.50 18.58
N HIS A 433 8.57 -15.76 19.13
CA HIS A 433 8.47 -14.31 18.99
C HIS A 433 9.37 -13.61 20.00
N ARG A 434 10.29 -12.78 19.50
CA ARG A 434 11.07 -11.83 20.30
C ARG A 434 10.57 -10.41 20.03
N ASP A 435 10.07 -9.76 21.07
CA ASP A 435 9.59 -8.38 21.02
C ASP A 435 10.74 -7.41 20.69
N LYS A 436 10.39 -6.21 20.24
CA LYS A 436 11.36 -5.13 20.04
C LYS A 436 11.92 -4.73 21.42
N PRO A 437 13.24 -4.76 21.65
CA PRO A 437 13.80 -4.34 22.91
C PRO A 437 13.47 -2.87 23.18
N MET A 438 13.08 -2.56 24.42
CA MET A 438 12.91 -1.18 24.87
C MET A 438 14.29 -0.57 25.02
N VAL A 439 14.68 0.33 24.12
CA VAL A 439 15.93 1.08 24.26
C VAL A 439 15.75 2.05 25.44
N ALA A 440 16.30 1.72 26.61
CA ALA A 440 16.47 2.68 27.68
C ALA A 440 17.48 3.72 27.19
N TRP A 441 17.04 4.97 27.03
CA TRP A 441 17.90 6.07 26.63
C TRP A 441 18.85 6.38 27.80
N SER A 442 19.95 5.66 27.94
CA SER A 442 21.04 6.08 28.81
C SER A 442 21.73 7.28 28.17
N SER A 443 21.99 8.32 28.97
CA SER A 443 22.53 9.63 28.55
C SER A 443 24.00 9.59 28.10
N THR A 444 24.52 8.41 27.75
CA THR A 444 25.90 8.19 27.30
C THR A 444 25.93 7.32 26.03
N ALA A 445 25.16 7.71 25.01
CA ALA A 445 25.34 7.18 23.65
C ALA A 445 26.31 8.10 22.87
N PRO A 446 27.29 7.55 22.12
CA PRO A 446 28.07 8.34 21.16
C PRO A 446 27.13 9.04 20.17
N LEU A 447 27.36 10.33 19.94
CA LEU A 447 26.58 11.18 19.03
C LEU A 447 26.72 10.72 17.57
N TYR A 448 25.94 9.73 17.16
CA TYR A 448 25.58 9.52 15.75
C TYR A 448 24.13 9.96 15.54
N ARG A 449 23.94 11.28 15.36
CA ARG A 449 22.66 11.83 14.89
C ARG A 449 22.47 11.48 13.42
N HIS A 450 21.73 10.41 13.15
CA HIS A 450 21.02 10.28 11.89
C HIS A 450 19.57 10.72 12.07
N ARG A 451 19.30 11.98 11.74
CA ARG A 451 17.94 12.43 11.43
C ARG A 451 17.59 11.87 10.04
N ARG A 452 16.89 10.73 10.00
CA ARG A 452 16.08 10.33 8.85
C ARG A 452 14.69 10.00 9.37
N ALA A 453 13.73 10.87 9.07
CA ALA A 453 12.32 10.55 9.18
C ALA A 453 11.90 9.93 7.84
N CYS A 454 11.36 8.72 7.85
CA CYS A 454 10.71 8.11 6.69
C CYS A 454 9.22 7.99 7.02
N PRO A 455 8.31 8.57 6.21
CA PRO A 455 6.91 8.16 6.25
C PRO A 455 6.74 6.93 5.35
N LEU A 456 6.74 5.74 5.94
CA LEU A 456 6.44 4.48 5.24
C LEU A 456 5.21 3.81 5.84
N ALA A 457 4.09 4.50 5.73
CA ALA A 457 2.73 3.96 5.76
C ALA A 457 1.85 5.00 5.06
N SER A 458 0.73 4.62 4.43
CA SER A 458 -0.30 5.63 4.17
C SER A 458 -0.69 6.25 5.51
N PRO A 459 -0.55 7.56 5.71
CA PRO A 459 -0.92 8.15 6.98
C PRO A 459 -2.40 7.88 7.25
N THR A 460 -2.73 7.30 8.41
CA THR A 460 -4.03 7.56 9.01
C THR A 460 -4.17 9.08 9.15
N PRO A 461 -5.35 9.68 8.89
CA PRO A 461 -5.52 11.13 8.89
C PRO A 461 -5.46 11.64 10.33
N THR A 462 -4.26 11.83 10.83
CA THR A 462 -3.99 12.57 12.06
C THR A 462 -3.10 13.73 11.71
N LYS A 463 -3.70 14.69 11.00
CA LYS A 463 -3.50 16.14 11.10
C LYS A 463 -4.44 16.83 10.13
N THR A 464 -5.29 17.69 10.67
CA THR A 464 -6.15 18.62 9.94
C THR A 464 -5.28 19.49 9.01
N PRO A 465 -5.55 19.57 7.71
CA PRO A 465 -4.89 20.52 6.83
C PRO A 465 -5.37 21.94 7.17
N CYS A 466 -4.44 22.85 7.42
CA CYS A 466 -4.71 24.25 7.69
C CYS A 466 -5.01 24.98 6.37
N LEU A 467 -6.27 25.35 6.17
CA LEU A 467 -6.69 26.30 5.12
C LEU A 467 -6.45 27.73 5.63
N GLN A 468 -5.19 28.16 5.63
CA GLN A 468 -4.83 29.58 5.71
C GLN A 468 -3.68 29.78 4.74
N ASP A 469 -4.02 30.09 3.48
CA ASP A 469 -3.16 30.78 2.49
C ASP A 469 -3.87 30.82 1.13
N LEU A 470 -5.09 31.35 1.12
CA LEU A 470 -5.78 31.79 -0.09
C LEU A 470 -6.09 33.28 0.06
N GLY A 471 -5.13 34.11 -0.33
CA GLY A 471 -5.33 35.49 -0.78
C GLY A 471 -5.59 36.56 0.28
N GLU A 472 -4.53 37.16 0.83
CA GLU A 472 -4.57 38.58 1.21
C GLU A 472 -4.16 39.42 -0.01
N THR A 473 -5.12 39.84 -0.81
CA THR A 473 -5.01 41.08 -1.55
C THR A 473 -5.64 42.17 -0.68
N THR A 474 -4.79 42.99 -0.09
CA THR A 474 -5.16 44.19 0.64
C THR A 474 -5.93 45.14 -0.27
N ASP A 475 -7.22 45.33 -0.01
CA ASP A 475 -7.83 46.66 -0.13
C ASP A 475 -9.14 46.76 0.66
N SER A 476 -9.21 47.81 1.47
CA SER A 476 -10.40 48.44 2.07
C SER A 476 -11.44 47.55 2.76
N LEU A 477 -11.47 47.60 4.10
CA LEU A 477 -12.60 48.12 4.89
C LEU A 477 -12.27 48.02 6.39
N GLN A 478 -12.05 49.18 6.99
CA GLN A 478 -12.00 49.37 8.44
C GLN A 478 -13.42 49.33 9.02
N ASN A 479 -13.49 48.91 10.29
CA ASN A 479 -14.60 49.03 11.24
C ASN A 479 -15.69 47.94 11.16
N VAL A 480 -15.66 46.95 12.07
CA VAL A 480 -16.70 46.70 13.10
C VAL A 480 -16.08 45.86 14.23
N ASP A 481 -16.35 46.28 15.46
CA ASP A 481 -15.97 45.75 16.76
C ASP A 481 -16.61 44.36 17.02
N VAL A 482 -15.79 43.36 17.39
CA VAL A 482 -16.23 41.98 17.67
C VAL A 482 -16.36 41.79 19.17
N THR A 483 -17.42 42.36 19.76
CA THR A 483 -17.83 42.06 21.12
C THR A 483 -19.36 42.08 21.26
N ARG A 484 -20.04 41.00 20.87
CA ARG A 484 -21.42 40.69 21.32
C ARG A 484 -21.78 39.20 21.15
N ASP A 485 -22.56 38.71 22.12
CA ASP A 485 -22.92 37.33 22.43
C ASP A 485 -23.77 36.62 21.35
N PRO A 486 -23.73 35.27 21.19
CA PRO A 486 -24.42 34.54 20.12
C PRO A 486 -25.93 34.27 20.30
N GLU A 487 -26.62 34.81 21.30
CA GLU A 487 -28.03 34.43 21.60
C GLU A 487 -29.12 35.44 21.18
N GLU A 488 -28.80 36.54 20.49
CA GLU A 488 -29.79 37.58 20.13
C GLU A 488 -30.12 37.71 18.63
N ALA A 489 -29.91 36.66 17.81
CA ALA A 489 -30.22 36.69 16.37
C ALA A 489 -31.42 35.81 15.96
N LEU A 490 -32.37 35.60 16.88
CA LEU A 490 -33.68 35.03 16.56
C LEU A 490 -34.78 36.01 16.96
N GLN A 491 -34.98 37.04 16.13
CA GLN A 491 -36.29 37.65 15.85
C GLN A 491 -36.12 38.88 14.96
N THR A 492 -37.08 39.07 14.06
CA THR A 492 -37.35 40.27 13.24
C THR A 492 -36.58 40.45 11.93
N VAL A 493 -37.21 40.02 10.82
CA VAL A 493 -37.37 40.89 9.65
C VAL A 493 -38.84 40.86 9.23
N PRO A 494 -39.52 42.02 9.11
CA PRO A 494 -40.93 42.15 8.73
C PRO A 494 -41.16 42.17 7.21
N GLU A 495 -42.44 42.01 6.84
CA GLU A 495 -43.01 42.05 5.50
C GLU A 495 -42.84 43.39 4.76
N HIS A 496 -42.86 43.33 3.41
CA HIS A 496 -42.93 44.41 2.40
C HIS A 496 -41.60 45.15 2.12
N ILE A 497 -41.10 45.34 0.89
CA ILE A 497 -41.70 45.58 -0.45
C ILE A 497 -40.89 44.81 -1.51
#